data_AF-A0A7C6ZVM3-F1
#
_entry.id   AF-A0A7C6ZVM3-F1
#
_cell.length_a   1.000
_cell.length_b   1.000
_cell.length_c   1.000
_cell.angle_alpha   90.00
_cell.angle_beta   90.00
_cell.angle_gamma   90.00
#
_symmetry.space_group_name_H-M   'P 1'
#
loop_
_entity.id
_entity.type
_entity.pdbx_description
1 polymer ?
#
loop_
_entity_poly.entity_id
_entity_poly.type
_entity_poly.pdbx_seq_one_letter_code
_entity_poly.pdbx_strand_id
1 'polypeptide(L)'
;MAVTLLLTLLAACGGDEVTPTPTATSAAPTPTPAVATITPLSEETLPVSIEAPVTQPAGVIATPTVTVLTVEESNGQCSIDYDMDLAGYPDLYHKMGCAITPGSNAPVGINEFGAGPEYNRFMLWFSSEQQIYVLFPDQTWQSYRDTWDESQPEFSCNPLNAPPTSPPLPRRGFGKLWCSVAGLQEQMGAIEREERLCQHTVVQSFEQGRLLACFEDATIRYFSLMNDGTWELLTVK
;
A
#
# COMPACT_ATOMS: atom_id res chain seq x y z
N MET A 1 46.70 43.82 -14.55
CA MET A 1 46.27 45.03 -15.31
C MET A 1 44.76 45.09 -15.24
N ALA A 2 44.25 46.09 -14.52
CA ALA A 2 42.84 46.42 -14.40
C ALA A 2 42.38 47.23 -15.61
N VAL A 3 41.04 47.32 -15.81
CA VAL A 3 40.21 48.23 -16.64
C VAL A 3 39.07 47.38 -17.24
N THR A 4 37.76 47.67 -17.21
CA THR A 4 36.90 48.71 -16.64
C THR A 4 35.43 48.25 -16.80
N LEU A 5 34.70 48.29 -15.69
CA LEU A 5 33.30 48.74 -15.51
C LEU A 5 32.45 49.07 -16.76
N LEU A 6 31.26 48.46 -16.88
CA LEU A 6 30.12 49.09 -17.54
C LEU A 6 28.79 48.72 -16.85
N LEU A 7 28.32 49.65 -16.02
CA LEU A 7 26.94 49.74 -15.53
C LEU A 7 26.04 50.23 -16.67
N THR A 8 24.89 49.60 -16.87
CA THR A 8 23.75 50.22 -17.56
C THR A 8 22.49 50.04 -16.73
N LEU A 9 22.02 51.14 -16.15
CA LEU A 9 20.65 51.33 -15.69
C LEU A 9 19.82 51.87 -16.87
N LEU A 10 18.61 51.33 -17.06
CA LEU A 10 17.50 52.07 -17.66
C LEU A 10 16.21 51.77 -16.91
N ALA A 11 15.48 52.86 -16.66
CA ALA A 11 14.26 52.96 -15.92
C ALA A 11 13.01 52.93 -16.84
N ALA A 12 11.86 52.80 -16.17
CA ALA A 12 10.53 53.29 -16.53
C ALA A 12 9.55 52.34 -17.26
N CYS A 13 8.47 52.01 -16.55
CA CYS A 13 7.03 52.18 -16.87
C CYS A 13 6.28 51.38 -15.78
N GLY A 14 5.51 51.94 -14.84
CA GLY A 14 4.47 52.97 -15.01
C GLY A 14 3.21 52.29 -15.56
N GLY A 15 2.35 51.74 -14.70
CA GLY A 15 1.10 51.10 -15.11
C GLY A 15 0.27 50.62 -13.92
N ASP A 16 -1.00 51.02 -13.93
CA ASP A 16 -1.92 51.20 -12.82
C ASP A 16 -2.31 49.98 -11.97
N GLU A 17 -2.57 50.36 -10.71
CA GLU A 17 -3.32 49.71 -9.66
C GLU A 17 -4.71 49.25 -10.13
N VAL A 18 -5.02 47.95 -9.99
CA VAL A 18 -6.40 47.48 -9.86
C VAL A 18 -6.45 46.42 -8.76
N THR A 19 -6.83 46.85 -7.56
CA THR A 19 -7.21 45.98 -6.44
C THR A 19 -8.54 45.30 -6.76
N PRO A 20 -8.64 43.95 -6.84
CA PRO A 20 -9.94 43.30 -6.86
C PRO A 20 -10.52 43.25 -5.45
N THR A 21 -11.65 43.93 -5.24
CA THR A 21 -12.51 43.77 -4.06
C THR A 21 -13.11 42.35 -4.04
N PRO A 22 -13.06 41.59 -2.94
CA PRO A 22 -13.76 40.31 -2.87
C PRO A 22 -15.28 40.54 -2.75
N THR A 23 -16.02 40.02 -3.74
CA THR A 23 -17.48 39.93 -3.69
C THR A 23 -17.86 38.82 -2.72
N ALA A 24 -18.53 39.17 -1.61
CA ALA A 24 -19.18 38.21 -0.71
C ALA A 24 -20.63 38.00 -1.15
N THR A 25 -21.00 36.78 -1.53
CA THR A 25 -22.38 36.30 -1.81
C THR A 25 -22.24 34.79 -2.07
N SER A 26 -23.02 33.83 -1.55
CA SER A 26 -24.11 33.74 -0.58
C SER A 26 -24.23 32.24 -0.27
N ALA A 27 -24.53 31.87 0.98
CA ALA A 27 -24.71 30.49 1.41
C ALA A 27 -26.14 29.98 1.17
N ALA A 28 -26.29 28.73 0.70
CA ALA A 28 -27.45 27.84 0.91
C ALA A 28 -27.24 26.48 0.20
N PRO A 29 -27.98 25.40 0.53
CA PRO A 29 -28.55 24.99 1.81
C PRO A 29 -28.15 23.54 2.21
N THR A 30 -28.47 23.17 3.45
CA THR A 30 -28.28 21.86 4.10
C THR A 30 -28.99 20.71 3.37
N PRO A 31 -28.38 19.52 3.21
CA PRO A 31 -29.08 18.34 2.68
C PRO A 31 -29.94 17.64 3.76
N THR A 32 -31.19 17.38 3.42
CA THR A 32 -32.14 16.51 4.14
C THR A 32 -31.67 15.05 4.09
N PRO A 33 -31.65 14.29 5.21
CA PRO A 33 -31.33 12.86 5.16
C PRO A 33 -32.49 12.04 4.59
N ALA A 34 -32.19 11.20 3.59
CA ALA A 34 -33.10 10.21 3.03
C ALA A 34 -33.22 8.99 3.96
N VAL A 35 -34.46 8.55 4.18
CA VAL A 35 -34.83 7.38 5.00
C VAL A 35 -34.50 6.09 4.23
N ALA A 36 -33.70 5.21 4.83
CA ALA A 36 -33.42 3.88 4.30
C ALA A 36 -34.63 2.95 4.49
N THR A 37 -35.11 2.34 3.41
CA THR A 37 -36.13 1.29 3.44
C THR A 37 -35.43 -0.07 3.52
N ILE A 38 -35.65 -0.81 4.61
CA ILE A 38 -35.16 -2.18 4.80
C ILE A 38 -36.06 -3.17 4.05
N THR A 39 -35.46 -4.00 3.19
CA THR A 39 -36.14 -5.12 2.52
C THR A 39 -35.80 -6.41 3.27
N PRO A 40 -36.76 -7.23 3.72
CA PRO A 40 -36.47 -8.47 4.42
C PRO A 40 -35.97 -9.57 3.48
N LEU A 41 -35.02 -10.34 4.00
CA LEU A 41 -34.35 -11.49 3.40
C LEU A 41 -35.30 -12.69 3.35
N SER A 42 -35.53 -13.26 2.16
CA SER A 42 -36.29 -14.50 1.99
C SER A 42 -35.40 -15.73 2.20
N GLU A 43 -35.89 -16.61 3.07
CA GLU A 43 -35.35 -17.92 3.46
C GLU A 43 -35.76 -18.96 2.41
N GLU A 44 -34.79 -19.66 1.81
CA GLU A 44 -35.05 -20.73 0.84
C GLU A 44 -34.66 -22.09 1.44
N THR A 45 -35.69 -22.92 1.63
CA THR A 45 -35.64 -24.27 2.18
C THR A 45 -35.21 -25.35 1.18
N LEU A 46 -34.39 -26.27 1.68
CA LEU A 46 -33.85 -27.50 1.06
C LEU A 46 -34.90 -28.41 0.40
N PRO A 47 -34.47 -29.27 -0.55
CA PRO A 47 -34.98 -30.62 -0.61
C PRO A 47 -33.93 -31.69 -0.25
N VAL A 48 -34.37 -32.55 0.66
CA VAL A 48 -33.78 -33.83 1.07
C VAL A 48 -33.86 -34.82 -0.10
N SER A 49 -32.78 -35.56 -0.37
CA SER A 49 -32.78 -36.72 -1.25
C SER A 49 -32.40 -37.98 -0.45
N ILE A 50 -33.30 -38.96 -0.46
CA ILE A 50 -33.14 -40.30 0.14
C ILE A 50 -33.14 -41.29 -1.01
N GLU A 51 -32.11 -42.13 -1.12
CA GLU A 51 -32.20 -43.39 -1.84
C GLU A 51 -31.45 -44.51 -1.10
N ALA A 52 -32.00 -45.71 -1.22
CA ALA A 52 -31.86 -46.88 -0.35
C ALA A 52 -30.82 -47.91 -0.88
N PRO A 53 -30.59 -49.05 -0.19
CA PRO A 53 -29.33 -49.81 -0.24
C PRO A 53 -29.30 -50.95 -1.26
N VAL A 54 -28.10 -51.33 -1.73
CA VAL A 54 -27.83 -52.67 -2.32
C VAL A 54 -26.48 -53.20 -1.84
N THR A 55 -26.52 -54.43 -1.32
CA THR A 55 -25.43 -55.27 -0.76
C THR A 55 -24.58 -56.00 -1.82
N GLN A 56 -23.25 -55.97 -1.60
CA GLN A 56 -22.19 -57.03 -1.75
C GLN A 56 -22.00 -57.82 -3.08
N PRO A 57 -20.76 -58.28 -3.42
CA PRO A 57 -20.04 -59.30 -2.64
C PRO A 57 -18.51 -59.11 -2.48
N ALA A 58 -17.96 -59.94 -1.60
CA ALA A 58 -16.54 -60.08 -1.28
C ALA A 58 -15.70 -60.56 -2.48
N GLY A 59 -14.51 -59.96 -2.62
CA GLY A 59 -13.47 -60.39 -3.54
C GLY A 59 -12.17 -59.65 -3.22
N VAL A 60 -11.39 -60.21 -2.30
CA VAL A 60 -10.05 -59.71 -1.96
C VAL A 60 -9.06 -60.24 -2.98
N ILE A 61 -8.42 -59.34 -3.74
CA ILE A 61 -7.13 -59.58 -4.39
C ILE A 61 -6.27 -58.36 -4.08
N ALA A 62 -5.17 -58.58 -3.35
CA ALA A 62 -4.25 -57.54 -2.92
C ALA A 62 -3.19 -57.23 -3.98
N THR A 63 -2.63 -56.02 -3.88
CA THR A 63 -1.31 -55.54 -4.39
C THR A 63 -1.37 -54.81 -5.75
N PRO A 64 -0.60 -53.72 -5.98
CA PRO A 64 0.40 -53.05 -5.12
C PRO A 64 -0.10 -51.76 -4.43
N THR A 65 0.24 -51.63 -3.15
CA THR A 65 0.16 -50.35 -2.43
C THR A 65 1.19 -49.41 -3.04
N VAL A 66 0.71 -48.41 -3.75
CA VAL A 66 1.49 -47.24 -4.13
C VAL A 66 1.75 -46.44 -2.84
N THR A 67 2.94 -46.59 -2.26
CA THR A 67 3.41 -45.71 -1.19
C THR A 67 3.77 -44.37 -1.83
N VAL A 68 2.80 -43.46 -1.92
CA VAL A 68 3.04 -42.06 -2.25
C VAL A 68 3.05 -41.24 -0.96
N LEU A 69 4.20 -40.59 -0.77
CA LEU A 69 4.48 -39.43 0.08
C LEU A 69 4.08 -39.52 1.55
N THR A 70 5.10 -39.71 2.38
CA THR A 70 5.17 -39.03 3.67
C THR A 70 6.52 -38.33 3.76
N VAL A 71 6.60 -37.11 3.23
CA VAL A 71 7.47 -36.11 3.86
C VAL A 71 6.66 -35.58 5.05
N GLU A 72 6.67 -36.33 6.14
CA GLU A 72 6.34 -35.76 7.44
C GLU A 72 7.60 -35.08 7.97
N GLU A 73 7.92 -33.90 7.45
CA GLU A 73 8.65 -32.92 8.26
C GLU A 73 7.64 -31.96 8.87
N SER A 74 6.90 -32.50 9.84
CA SER A 74 6.26 -31.70 10.88
C SER A 74 7.35 -31.06 11.74
N ASN A 75 8.00 -30.02 11.23
CA ASN A 75 8.81 -29.11 12.03
C ASN A 75 7.89 -28.03 12.61
N GLY A 76 7.28 -28.28 13.77
CA GLY A 76 6.58 -27.24 14.56
C GLY A 76 5.47 -26.51 13.80
N GLN A 77 4.55 -27.29 13.25
CA GLN A 77 3.58 -26.94 12.21
C GLN A 77 2.72 -25.70 12.52
N CYS A 78 3.01 -24.59 11.85
CA CYS A 78 2.05 -23.51 11.69
C CYS A 78 0.76 -24.07 11.06
N SER A 79 -0.41 -23.60 11.51
CA SER A 79 -1.69 -24.04 10.93
C SER A 79 -1.91 -23.52 9.50
N ILE A 80 -1.21 -22.46 9.14
CA ILE A 80 -1.21 -21.85 7.82
C ILE A 80 0.25 -21.78 7.36
N ASP A 81 0.53 -22.30 6.18
CA ASP A 81 1.82 -22.17 5.54
C ASP A 81 2.02 -20.74 5.03
N TYR A 82 3.27 -20.28 5.05
CA TYR A 82 3.59 -19.03 4.36
C TYR A 82 3.55 -19.23 2.84
N ASP A 83 3.25 -18.15 2.12
CA ASP A 83 3.19 -18.18 0.66
C ASP A 83 4.58 -18.45 0.05
N MET A 84 4.68 -19.35 -0.93
CA MET A 84 5.97 -19.75 -1.52
C MET A 84 6.78 -18.60 -2.09
N ASP A 85 6.12 -17.53 -2.52
CA ASP A 85 6.76 -16.31 -3.04
C ASP A 85 7.49 -15.52 -1.93
N LEU A 86 7.27 -15.85 -0.65
CA LEU A 86 7.99 -15.30 0.50
C LEU A 86 9.22 -16.14 0.91
N ALA A 87 9.47 -17.27 0.26
CA ALA A 87 10.59 -18.17 0.60
C ALA A 87 11.97 -17.52 0.46
N GLY A 88 12.08 -16.41 -0.28
CA GLY A 88 13.33 -15.64 -0.39
C GLY A 88 13.65 -14.75 0.82
N TYR A 89 12.74 -14.61 1.78
CA TYR A 89 12.99 -13.85 3.01
C TYR A 89 13.74 -14.72 4.04
N PRO A 90 14.95 -14.32 4.48
CA PRO A 90 15.80 -15.15 5.33
C PRO A 90 15.26 -15.27 6.76
N ASP A 91 15.38 -16.46 7.33
CA ASP A 91 14.97 -16.79 8.70
C ASP A 91 13.51 -16.41 9.01
N LEU A 92 12.62 -16.51 8.01
CA LEU A 92 11.23 -16.04 8.08
C LEU A 92 10.52 -16.48 9.36
N TYR A 93 10.55 -17.77 9.70
CA TYR A 93 9.88 -18.27 10.91
C TYR A 93 10.46 -17.71 12.19
N HIS A 94 11.77 -17.51 12.27
CA HIS A 94 12.42 -16.95 13.47
C HIS A 94 12.10 -15.47 13.63
N LYS A 95 11.99 -14.71 12.52
CA LYS A 95 11.73 -13.27 12.54
C LYS A 95 10.25 -12.93 12.64
N MET A 96 9.42 -13.58 11.83
CA MET A 96 8.00 -13.26 11.66
C MET A 96 7.07 -14.16 12.47
N GLY A 97 7.51 -15.36 12.86
CA GLY A 97 6.65 -16.39 13.47
C GLY A 97 5.79 -17.12 12.44
N CYS A 98 4.71 -17.76 12.92
CA CYS A 98 3.76 -18.46 12.05
C CYS A 98 2.88 -17.50 11.25
N ALA A 99 2.49 -17.89 10.03
CA ALA A 99 1.47 -17.18 9.28
C ALA A 99 0.11 -17.33 9.98
N ILE A 100 -0.66 -16.24 10.05
CA ILE A 100 -1.98 -16.20 10.69
C ILE A 100 -3.11 -15.91 9.68
N THR A 101 -2.75 -15.53 8.46
CA THR A 101 -3.66 -15.41 7.33
C THR A 101 -3.06 -16.06 6.10
N PRO A 102 -3.86 -16.48 5.11
CA PRO A 102 -3.36 -16.77 3.77
C PRO A 102 -2.65 -15.54 3.18
N GLY A 103 -1.74 -15.78 2.23
CA GLY A 103 -1.16 -14.73 1.40
C GLY A 103 -2.21 -14.05 0.51
N SER A 104 -2.00 -12.77 0.24
CA SER A 104 -2.85 -11.95 -0.62
C SER A 104 -2.01 -11.31 -1.72
N ASN A 105 -2.53 -11.38 -2.95
CA ASN A 105 -1.94 -10.73 -4.13
C ASN A 105 -2.65 -9.40 -4.46
N ALA A 106 -3.33 -8.80 -3.49
CA ALA A 106 -4.00 -7.52 -3.68
C ALA A 106 -2.98 -6.43 -4.03
N PRO A 107 -3.30 -5.52 -4.98
CA PRO A 107 -2.38 -4.47 -5.39
C PRO A 107 -1.83 -3.65 -4.20
N VAL A 108 -0.53 -3.38 -4.25
CA VAL A 108 0.14 -2.45 -3.34
C VAL A 108 0.78 -1.32 -4.14
N GLY A 109 0.39 -0.09 -3.83
CA GLY A 109 1.04 1.12 -4.33
C GLY A 109 2.25 1.47 -3.49
N ILE A 110 3.29 2.01 -4.12
CA ILE A 110 4.49 2.48 -3.46
C ILE A 110 4.86 3.88 -3.96
N ASN A 111 5.20 4.75 -3.03
CA ASN A 111 5.90 6.00 -3.32
C ASN A 111 7.15 6.08 -2.44
N GLU A 112 8.31 6.27 -3.07
CA GLU A 112 9.60 6.36 -2.39
C GLU A 112 10.05 7.78 -2.12
N PHE A 113 10.70 7.97 -0.99
CA PHE A 113 11.21 9.28 -0.56
C PHE A 113 12.69 9.21 -0.19
N GLY A 114 13.39 10.32 -0.40
CA GLY A 114 14.83 10.43 -0.21
C GLY A 114 15.64 10.32 -1.50
N ALA A 115 16.97 10.37 -1.35
CA ALA A 115 17.89 10.30 -2.47
C ALA A 115 18.02 8.86 -2.96
N GLY A 116 17.74 8.62 -4.24
CA GLY A 116 17.97 7.33 -4.87
C GLY A 116 19.47 6.99 -4.99
N PRO A 117 19.82 5.70 -5.19
CA PRO A 117 18.91 4.56 -5.33
C PRO A 117 18.47 3.93 -3.99
N GLU A 118 19.02 4.39 -2.86
CA GLU A 118 18.79 3.83 -1.52
C GLU A 118 17.72 4.61 -0.77
N TYR A 119 16.47 4.48 -1.21
CA TYR A 119 15.33 5.05 -0.52
C TYR A 119 15.17 4.43 0.88
N ASN A 120 14.91 5.27 1.87
CA ASN A 120 14.81 4.87 3.28
C ASN A 120 13.51 5.34 3.93
N ARG A 121 12.55 5.81 3.12
CA ARG A 121 11.24 6.27 3.52
C ARG A 121 10.24 5.92 2.44
N PHE A 122 9.06 5.47 2.85
CA PHE A 122 8.08 4.94 1.91
C PHE A 122 6.66 5.30 2.34
N MET A 123 5.78 5.46 1.36
CA MET A 123 4.34 5.32 1.57
C MET A 123 3.88 4.09 0.79
N LEU A 124 3.17 3.18 1.47
CA LEU A 124 2.66 1.93 0.92
C LEU A 124 1.15 1.92 1.02
N TRP A 125 0.45 1.83 -0.11
CA TRP A 125 -1.01 1.77 -0.15
C TRP A 125 -1.49 0.33 -0.37
N PHE A 126 -2.14 -0.25 0.64
CA PHE A 126 -2.67 -1.60 0.59
C PHE A 126 -4.14 -1.56 0.14
N SER A 127 -4.39 -1.91 -1.12
CA SER A 127 -5.71 -1.76 -1.76
C SER A 127 -6.83 -2.55 -1.06
N SER A 128 -6.54 -3.77 -0.57
CA SER A 128 -7.53 -4.62 0.11
C SER A 128 -8.07 -4.02 1.41
N GLU A 129 -7.31 -3.11 2.03
CA GLU A 129 -7.62 -2.52 3.33
C GLU A 129 -7.94 -1.03 3.27
N GLN A 130 -7.68 -0.39 2.13
CA GLN A 130 -7.71 1.07 1.98
C GLN A 130 -6.88 1.76 3.07
N GLN A 131 -5.66 1.26 3.27
CA GLN A 131 -4.71 1.77 4.25
C GLN A 131 -3.43 2.22 3.58
N ILE A 132 -2.90 3.35 4.03
CA ILE A 132 -1.59 3.89 3.67
C ILE A 132 -0.67 3.74 4.87
N TYR A 133 0.38 2.95 4.71
CA TYR A 133 1.44 2.83 5.70
C TYR A 133 2.55 3.81 5.34
N VAL A 134 2.97 4.60 6.32
CA VAL A 134 4.08 5.54 6.22
C VAL A 134 5.26 4.94 6.98
N LEU A 135 6.34 4.67 6.26
CA LEU A 135 7.58 4.12 6.78
C LEU A 135 8.60 5.23 6.94
N PHE A 136 8.95 5.54 8.19
CA PHE A 136 9.77 6.67 8.58
C PHE A 136 11.27 6.33 8.60
N PRO A 137 12.17 7.34 8.53
CA PRO A 137 13.61 7.10 8.44
C PRO A 137 14.21 6.57 9.75
N ASP A 138 13.50 6.69 10.87
CA ASP A 138 13.86 6.15 12.18
C ASP A 138 13.43 4.69 12.36
N GLN A 139 13.07 4.00 11.26
CA GLN A 139 12.59 2.63 11.23
C GLN A 139 11.27 2.40 11.98
N THR A 140 10.51 3.46 12.28
CA THR A 140 9.14 3.34 12.77
C THR A 140 8.13 3.42 11.62
N TRP A 141 6.94 2.88 11.82
CA TRP A 141 5.84 3.03 10.86
C TRP A 141 4.54 3.46 11.52
N GLN A 142 3.69 4.12 10.73
CA GLN A 142 2.31 4.43 11.09
C GLN A 142 1.38 4.08 9.93
N SER A 143 0.11 3.81 10.24
CA SER A 143 -0.91 3.53 9.24
C SER A 143 -2.02 4.57 9.29
N TYR A 144 -2.57 4.87 8.11
CA TYR A 144 -3.58 5.89 7.89
C TYR A 144 -4.62 5.36 6.93
N ARG A 145 -5.90 5.53 7.27
CA ARG A 145 -6.97 5.19 6.34
C ARG A 145 -6.87 6.08 5.09
N ASP A 146 -6.91 5.47 3.92
CA ASP A 146 -7.10 6.20 2.67
C ASP A 146 -8.54 6.74 2.61
N THR A 147 -8.66 8.06 2.51
CA THR A 147 -9.93 8.77 2.43
C THR A 147 -10.05 9.58 1.14
N TRP A 148 -9.14 9.36 0.19
CA TRP A 148 -9.27 9.95 -1.13
C TRP A 148 -10.35 9.22 -1.93
N ASP A 149 -11.07 9.96 -2.76
CA ASP A 149 -12.06 9.45 -3.70
C ASP A 149 -12.00 10.26 -5.00
N GLU A 150 -12.68 9.79 -6.03
CA GLU A 150 -12.61 10.34 -7.39
C GLU A 150 -13.17 11.77 -7.51
N SER A 151 -13.88 12.30 -6.51
CA SER A 151 -14.34 13.68 -6.49
C SER A 151 -13.25 14.66 -6.04
N GLN A 152 -12.17 14.16 -5.43
CA GLN A 152 -11.07 14.94 -4.89
C GLN A 152 -9.98 15.17 -5.96
N PRO A 153 -9.19 16.25 -5.86
CA PRO A 153 -8.14 16.52 -6.82
C PRO A 153 -7.08 15.41 -6.81
N GLU A 154 -6.48 15.17 -7.98
CA GLU A 154 -5.39 14.21 -8.11
C GLU A 154 -4.14 14.66 -7.36
N PHE A 155 -3.82 15.95 -7.38
CA PHE A 155 -2.73 16.55 -6.61
C PHE A 155 -3.33 17.47 -5.53
N SER A 156 -3.10 17.13 -4.26
CA SER A 156 -3.68 17.89 -3.13
C SER A 156 -2.91 19.16 -2.81
N CYS A 157 -1.60 19.20 -3.06
CA CYS A 157 -0.76 20.38 -2.89
C CYS A 157 0.53 20.27 -3.72
N ASN A 158 1.20 21.41 -3.92
CA ASN A 158 2.54 21.49 -4.52
C ASN A 158 3.41 22.43 -3.67
N PRO A 159 3.99 21.93 -2.56
CA PRO A 159 4.71 22.76 -1.59
C PRO A 159 6.11 23.16 -2.09
N LEU A 160 6.62 22.51 -3.14
CA LEU A 160 8.00 22.69 -3.58
C LEU A 160 8.19 23.99 -4.40
N ASN A 161 7.11 24.74 -4.72
CA ASN A 161 7.14 25.91 -5.63
C ASN A 161 7.94 25.64 -6.92
N ALA A 162 7.97 24.38 -7.33
CA ALA A 162 8.90 23.88 -8.30
C ALA A 162 8.20 23.92 -9.69
N PRO A 163 8.88 24.36 -10.77
CA PRO A 163 8.27 24.54 -12.11
C PRO A 163 7.49 23.30 -12.58
N PRO A 164 6.44 23.36 -13.41
CA PRO A 164 5.59 22.19 -13.75
C PRO A 164 6.31 20.94 -14.32
N THR A 165 7.59 21.06 -14.68
CA THR A 165 8.52 19.96 -15.01
C THR A 165 9.24 19.38 -13.77
N SER A 166 8.76 19.70 -12.57
CA SER A 166 9.36 19.49 -11.25
C SER A 166 9.03 18.16 -10.61
N PRO A 167 9.84 17.73 -9.62
CA PRO A 167 9.87 16.37 -9.12
C PRO A 167 8.48 15.79 -8.88
N PRO A 168 8.34 14.48 -9.11
CA PRO A 168 7.07 13.81 -9.02
C PRO A 168 6.40 14.08 -7.67
N LEU A 169 5.15 14.53 -7.69
CA LEU A 169 4.34 14.73 -6.49
C LEU A 169 3.53 13.46 -6.23
N PRO A 170 3.24 13.11 -4.96
CA PRO A 170 2.34 12.01 -4.68
C PRO A 170 0.94 12.39 -5.13
N ARG A 171 0.22 11.43 -5.69
CA ARG A 171 -1.12 11.62 -6.23
C ARG A 171 -2.14 10.98 -5.29
N ARG A 172 -3.40 11.38 -5.43
CA ARG A 172 -4.56 10.74 -4.80
C ARG A 172 -4.40 10.57 -3.28
N GLY A 173 -4.59 9.35 -2.76
CA GLY A 173 -4.46 9.01 -1.34
C GLY A 173 -3.11 9.39 -0.75
N PHE A 174 -2.01 9.10 -1.44
CA PHE A 174 -0.67 9.51 -1.01
C PHE A 174 -0.55 11.03 -0.95
N GLY A 175 -0.98 11.72 -2.02
CA GLY A 175 -0.94 13.19 -2.09
C GLY A 175 -1.77 13.85 -1.00
N LYS A 176 -2.98 13.35 -0.77
CA LYS A 176 -3.86 13.84 0.29
C LYS A 176 -3.22 13.69 1.66
N LEU A 177 -2.70 12.50 1.97
CA LEU A 177 -2.09 12.24 3.28
C LEU A 177 -0.85 13.12 3.47
N TRP A 178 0.05 13.12 2.49
CA TRP A 178 1.28 13.91 2.50
C TRP A 178 1.02 15.40 2.73
N CYS A 179 -0.03 15.96 2.12
CA CYS A 179 -0.37 17.38 2.25
C CYS A 179 -1.17 17.73 3.52
N SER A 180 -1.87 16.79 4.15
CA SER A 180 -2.82 17.08 5.24
C SER A 180 -2.31 16.72 6.63
N VAL A 181 -1.37 15.80 6.75
CA VAL A 181 -0.75 15.46 8.04
C VAL A 181 0.36 16.45 8.36
N ALA A 182 0.20 17.17 9.46
CA ALA A 182 1.16 18.17 9.90
C ALA A 182 2.56 17.56 10.10
N GLY A 183 3.59 18.16 9.51
CA GLY A 183 4.98 17.70 9.63
C GLY A 183 5.37 16.53 8.73
N LEU A 184 4.41 15.90 8.03
CA LEU A 184 4.70 14.71 7.23
C LEU A 184 5.55 15.04 6.02
N GLN A 185 5.37 16.22 5.41
CA GLN A 185 6.17 16.61 4.24
C GLN A 185 7.63 16.81 4.60
N GLU A 186 7.91 17.46 5.72
CA GLU A 186 9.25 17.69 6.23
C GLU A 186 9.93 16.38 6.62
N GLN A 187 9.18 15.45 7.21
CA GLN A 187 9.69 14.16 7.64
C GLN A 187 9.97 13.21 6.47
N MET A 188 9.11 13.22 5.45
CA MET A 188 9.27 12.38 4.25
C MET A 188 10.26 12.98 3.26
N GLY A 189 10.26 14.30 3.10
CA GLY A 189 11.19 15.02 2.23
C GLY A 189 10.85 14.91 0.74
N ALA A 190 11.89 15.05 -0.09
CA ALA A 190 11.75 15.09 -1.54
C ALA A 190 11.45 13.71 -2.16
N ILE A 191 10.84 13.78 -3.35
CA ILE A 191 10.41 12.63 -4.13
C ILE A 191 11.15 12.70 -5.47
N GLU A 192 11.91 11.67 -5.79
CA GLU A 192 12.68 11.59 -7.05
C GLU A 192 12.02 10.68 -8.08
N ARG A 193 11.02 9.89 -7.67
CA ARG A 193 10.36 8.89 -8.50
C ARG A 193 8.84 8.95 -8.32
N GLU A 194 8.11 8.83 -9.44
CA GLU A 194 6.66 8.71 -9.42
C GLU A 194 6.21 7.47 -8.64
N GLU A 195 5.08 7.61 -7.96
CA GLU A 195 4.40 6.48 -7.37
C GLU A 195 4.03 5.44 -8.43
N ARG A 196 4.02 4.16 -8.04
CA ARG A 196 3.65 3.05 -8.92
C ARG A 196 3.06 1.91 -8.13
N LEU A 197 2.50 0.93 -8.82
CA LEU A 197 2.21 -0.37 -8.21
C LEU A 197 3.45 -1.25 -8.25
N CYS A 198 3.61 -2.10 -7.24
CA CYS A 198 4.45 -3.29 -7.36
C CYS A 198 3.97 -4.14 -8.55
N GLN A 199 4.89 -4.73 -9.32
CA GLN A 199 4.53 -5.50 -10.53
C GLN A 199 3.82 -6.81 -10.17
N HIS A 200 4.30 -7.46 -9.10
CA HIS A 200 3.63 -8.55 -8.40
C HIS A 200 3.78 -8.32 -6.90
N THR A 201 2.82 -8.79 -6.12
CA THR A 201 2.76 -8.57 -4.67
C THR A 201 2.35 -9.83 -3.98
N VAL A 202 3.00 -10.12 -2.85
CA VAL A 202 2.48 -11.04 -1.85
C VAL A 202 2.51 -10.34 -0.50
N VAL A 203 1.35 -10.24 0.13
CA VAL A 203 1.18 -9.70 1.48
C VAL A 203 0.65 -10.80 2.37
N GLN A 204 1.33 -11.07 3.48
CA GLN A 204 0.86 -12.05 4.45
C GLN A 204 1.11 -11.57 5.88
N SER A 205 0.12 -11.79 6.75
CA SER A 205 0.23 -11.51 8.17
C SER A 205 0.78 -12.73 8.91
N PHE A 206 1.66 -12.44 9.85
CA PHE A 206 2.35 -13.37 10.74
C PHE A 206 2.16 -12.96 12.20
N GLU A 207 2.55 -13.81 13.13
CA GLU A 207 2.46 -13.55 14.57
C GLU A 207 3.20 -12.27 15.01
N GLN A 208 4.35 -11.96 14.41
CA GLN A 208 5.18 -10.81 14.78
C GLN A 208 4.94 -9.57 13.91
N GLY A 209 4.12 -9.66 12.87
CA GLY A 209 3.89 -8.53 11.96
C GLY A 209 3.32 -8.95 10.62
N ARG A 210 3.62 -8.16 9.59
CA ARG A 210 3.24 -8.44 8.22
C ARG A 210 4.45 -8.35 7.32
N LEU A 211 4.52 -9.25 6.33
CA LEU A 211 5.53 -9.20 5.28
C LEU A 211 4.84 -8.83 3.97
N LEU A 212 5.43 -7.87 3.26
CA LEU A 212 5.11 -7.55 1.87
C LEU A 212 6.33 -7.92 1.03
N ALA A 213 6.17 -8.81 0.06
CA ALA A 213 7.09 -8.95 -1.06
C ALA A 213 6.57 -8.14 -2.25
N CYS A 214 7.33 -7.12 -2.65
CA CYS A 214 7.08 -6.29 -3.82
C CYS A 214 8.08 -6.67 -4.91
N PHE A 215 7.59 -7.30 -5.98
CA PHE A 215 8.41 -7.74 -7.11
C PHE A 215 8.51 -6.61 -8.13
N GLU A 216 9.74 -6.32 -8.56
CA GLU A 216 10.05 -5.25 -9.51
C GLU A 216 11.22 -5.64 -10.41
N ASP A 217 10.92 -5.87 -11.68
CA ASP A 217 11.88 -6.31 -12.69
C ASP A 217 12.63 -7.58 -12.24
N ALA A 218 13.93 -7.48 -11.97
CA ALA A 218 14.76 -8.57 -11.47
C ALA A 218 14.99 -8.50 -9.95
N THR A 219 14.24 -7.65 -9.24
CA THR A 219 14.44 -7.41 -7.81
C THR A 219 13.19 -7.70 -6.99
N ILE A 220 13.38 -8.18 -5.76
CA ILE A 220 12.30 -8.38 -4.78
C ILE A 220 12.61 -7.50 -3.59
N ARG A 221 11.68 -6.62 -3.24
CA ARG A 221 11.75 -5.80 -2.03
C ARG A 221 10.80 -6.37 -0.98
N TYR A 222 11.37 -6.89 0.10
CA TYR A 222 10.63 -7.35 1.27
C TYR A 222 10.53 -6.23 2.29
N PHE A 223 9.31 -5.79 2.59
CA PHE A 223 9.02 -4.86 3.67
C PHE A 223 8.42 -5.66 4.84
N SER A 224 9.15 -5.77 5.94
CA SER A 224 8.63 -6.36 7.19
C SER A 224 8.10 -5.24 8.07
N LEU A 225 6.80 -5.26 8.36
CA LEU A 225 6.09 -4.31 9.21
C LEU A 225 5.77 -5.01 10.54
N MET A 226 6.56 -4.75 11.57
CA MET A 226 6.50 -5.46 12.85
C MET A 226 5.39 -4.91 13.75
N ASN A 227 4.82 -5.77 14.58
CA ASN A 227 3.75 -5.41 15.53
C ASN A 227 4.19 -4.43 16.62
N ASP A 228 5.49 -4.29 16.87
CA ASP A 228 6.06 -3.30 17.79
C ASP A 228 6.19 -1.89 17.18
N GLY A 229 5.75 -1.72 15.93
CA GLY A 229 5.79 -0.44 15.21
C GLY A 229 7.09 -0.19 14.45
N THR A 230 7.99 -1.18 14.36
CA THR A 230 9.23 -1.07 13.57
C THR A 230 9.09 -1.67 12.18
N TRP A 231 9.92 -1.21 11.23
CA TRP A 231 9.97 -1.79 9.89
C TRP A 231 11.40 -1.99 9.39
N GLU A 232 11.57 -2.97 8.50
CA GLU A 232 12.82 -3.19 7.76
C GLU A 232 12.55 -3.40 6.28
N LEU A 233 13.55 -3.09 5.44
CA LEU A 233 13.57 -3.39 4.01
C LEU A 233 14.74 -4.32 3.70
N LEU A 234 14.44 -5.44 3.07
CA LEU A 234 15.42 -6.31 2.42
C LEU A 234 15.21 -6.28 0.91
N THR A 235 16.26 -5.98 0.15
CA THR A 235 16.24 -6.06 -1.32
C THR A 235 17.07 -7.24 -1.80
N VAL A 236 16.45 -8.13 -2.58
CA VAL A 236 17.08 -9.27 -3.25
C VAL A 236 17.13 -8.97 -4.76
N LYS A 237 18.23 -9.33 -5.42
CA LYS A 237 18.49 -9.13 -6.86
C LYS A 237 18.83 -10.45 -7.52
#